data_AF-Q0WI30-F1
#
_entry.id   AF-Q0WI30-F1
#
_cell.length_a   1.000
_cell.length_b   1.000
_cell.length_c   1.000
_cell.angle_alpha   90.00
_cell.angle_beta   90.00
_cell.angle_gamma   90.00
#
_symmetry.space_group_name_H-M   'P 1'
#
loop_
_entity.id
_entity.type
_entity.pdbx_description
1 polymer ?
#
loop_
_entity_poly.entity_id
_entity_poly.type
_entity_poly.pdbx_seq_one_letter_code
_entity_poly.pdbx_strand_id
1 'polypeptide(L)' 'QITLPLQKEMGFYGVRNTAQAGNIILSSPAGRIRLVISSRGRIRLCSEQQSMAGIHLCL' A
#
# COMPACT_ATOMS: atom_id res chain seq x y z
N GLN A 1 29.39 0.07 8.06
CA GLN A 1 28.63 0.57 6.89
C GLN A 1 27.15 0.41 7.20
N ILE A 2 26.47 1.49 7.57
CA ILE A 2 25.04 1.46 7.94
C ILE A 2 24.28 1.79 6.66
N THR A 3 23.77 0.76 5.97
CA THR A 3 22.84 0.94 4.86
C THR A 3 21.51 1.39 5.45
N LEU A 4 21.30 2.70 5.54
CA LEU A 4 19.97 3.25 5.78
C LEU A 4 19.15 2.89 4.52
N PRO A 5 18.06 2.11 4.63
CA PRO A 5 17.21 1.88 3.48
C PRO A 5 16.79 3.26 2.97
N LEU A 6 17.05 3.54 1.69
CA LEU A 6 16.50 4.71 1.02
C LEU A 6 14.98 4.52 1.10
N GLN A 7 14.35 5.06 2.16
CA GLN A 7 12.91 5.02 2.32
C GLN A 7 12.36 5.85 1.18
N LYS A 8 11.99 5.15 0.11
CA LYS A 8 11.43 5.78 -1.07
C LYS A 8 10.07 6.31 -0.65
N GLU A 9 10.01 7.62 -0.43
CA GLU A 9 8.79 8.28 0.01
C GLU A 9 7.66 7.96 -0.96
N MET A 10 6.58 7.40 -0.43
CA MET A 10 5.36 7.22 -1.19
C MET A 10 4.73 8.60 -1.40
N GLY A 11 4.50 8.97 -2.65
CA GLY A 11 4.00 10.30 -2.99
C GLY A 11 3.19 10.31 -4.28
N PHE A 12 2.32 11.30 -4.38
CA PHE A 12 1.58 11.63 -5.60
C PHE A 12 2.22 12.88 -6.20
N TYR A 13 2.54 12.83 -7.49
CA TYR A 13 3.32 13.90 -8.14
C TYR A 13 2.46 14.80 -9.03
N GLY A 14 1.15 14.54 -9.14
CA GLY A 14 0.18 15.35 -9.90
C GLY A 14 0.34 15.29 -11.42
N VAL A 15 1.54 15.10 -11.95
CA VAL A 15 1.81 15.02 -13.38
C VAL A 15 1.40 13.64 -13.92
N ARG A 16 0.52 13.63 -14.93
CA ARG A 16 0.05 12.43 -15.65
C ARG A 16 -0.62 11.37 -14.74
N ASN A 17 -1.18 11.79 -13.62
CA ASN A 17 -1.72 10.89 -12.58
C ASN A 17 -0.65 9.90 -12.05
N THR A 18 0.60 10.34 -11.95
CA THR A 18 1.71 9.47 -11.51
C THR A 18 1.84 9.51 -10.00
N ALA A 19 2.09 8.34 -9.42
CA ALA A 19 2.49 8.19 -8.03
C ALA A 19 3.69 7.26 -7.92
N GLN A 20 4.42 7.37 -6.83
CA GLN A 20 5.42 6.38 -6.48
C GLN A 20 4.70 5.10 -6.05
N ALA A 21 4.90 4.02 -6.80
CA ALA A 21 4.32 2.73 -6.46
C ALA A 21 4.88 2.25 -5.10
N GLY A 22 3.99 1.69 -4.29
CA GLY A 22 4.32 1.25 -2.94
C GLY A 22 3.15 0.57 -2.26
N ASN A 23 3.40 0.05 -1.06
CA ASN A 23 2.36 -0.50 -0.21
C ASN A 23 2.62 -0.20 1.27
N ILE A 24 1.53 -0.08 2.02
CA ILE A 24 1.54 0.10 3.47
C ILE A 24 0.73 -1.04 4.07
N ILE A 25 1.29 -1.70 5.07
CA ILE A 25 0.57 -2.73 5.83
C ILE A 25 0.02 -2.09 7.10
N LEU A 26 -1.28 -2.17 7.28
CA LEU A 26 -1.95 -1.79 8.52
C LEU A 26 -2.28 -3.09 9.27
N SER A 27 -1.72 -3.24 10.46
CA SER A 27 -1.90 -4.43 11.29
C SER A 27 -2.59 -4.09 12.59
N SER A 28 -3.57 -4.90 12.96
CA SER A 28 -4.25 -4.87 14.25
C SER A 28 -4.53 -6.29 14.72
N PRO A 29 -4.98 -6.50 15.96
CA PRO A 29 -5.46 -7.82 16.41
C PRO A 29 -6.62 -8.37 15.58
N ALA A 30 -7.42 -7.51 14.94
CA ALA A 30 -8.52 -7.93 14.07
C ALA A 30 -8.05 -8.43 12.69
N GLY A 31 -6.79 -8.21 12.33
CA GLY A 31 -6.22 -8.65 11.06
C GLY A 31 -5.25 -7.64 10.43
N ARG A 32 -4.81 -7.98 9.21
CA ARG A 32 -3.87 -7.20 8.41
C ARG A 32 -4.49 -6.83 7.07
N ILE A 33 -4.41 -5.55 6.73
CA ILE A 33 -4.79 -5.02 5.42
C ILE A 33 -3.60 -4.34 4.76
N ARG A 34 -3.52 -4.46 3.44
CA ARG A 34 -2.52 -3.85 2.59
C ARG A 34 -3.15 -2.74 1.76
N LEU A 35 -2.66 -1.52 1.98
CA LEU A 35 -2.93 -0.38 1.11
C LEU A 35 -1.91 -0.38 -0.02
N VAL A 36 -2.36 -0.50 -1.26
CA VAL A 36 -1.50 -0.52 -2.45
C VAL A 36 -1.71 0.76 -3.25
N ILE A 37 -0.61 1.45 -3.55
CA ILE A 37 -0.59 2.59 -4.48
C ILE A 37 0.12 2.15 -5.76
N SER A 38 -0.59 2.23 -6.89
CA SER A 38 -0.01 1.94 -8.20
C SER A 38 0.78 3.13 -8.75
N SER A 39 1.64 2.88 -9.74
CA SER A 39 2.38 3.95 -10.44
C SER A 39 1.48 4.98 -11.14
N ARG A 40 0.22 4.62 -11.43
CA ARG A 40 -0.81 5.51 -11.99
C ARG A 40 -1.72 6.15 -10.94
N GLY A 41 -1.30 6.18 -9.67
CA GLY A 41 -2.02 6.84 -8.59
C GLY A 41 -3.31 6.17 -8.13
N ARG A 42 -3.65 4.96 -8.61
CA ARG A 42 -4.79 4.21 -8.06
C ARG A 42 -4.44 3.65 -6.69
N ILE A 43 -5.35 3.83 -5.74
CA ILE A 43 -5.29 3.29 -4.38
C ILE A 43 -6.22 2.07 -4.29
N ARG A 44 -5.74 0.99 -3.68
CA ARG A 44 -6.54 -0.22 -3.42
C ARG A 44 -6.29 -0.71 -2.01
N LEU A 45 -7.31 -1.31 -1.42
CA LEU A 45 -7.22 -2.05 -0.17
C LEU A 45 -7.49 -3.52 -0.45
N CYS A 46 -6.67 -4.38 0.14
CA CYS A 46 -6.94 -5.81 0.21
C CYS A 46 -6.47 -6.36 1.55
N SER A 47 -7.09 -7.43 2.03
CA SER A 47 -6.72 -8.10 3.27
C SER A 47 -5.76 -9.26 3.00
N GLU A 48 -4.86 -9.55 3.94
CA GLU A 48 -3.83 -10.58 3.71
C GLU A 48 -4.29 -12.01 4.03
N GLN A 49 -5.25 -12.18 4.94
CA GLN A 49 -5.59 -13.49 5.51
C GLN A 49 -7.07 -13.83 5.44
N GLN A 50 -7.95 -12.84 5.63
CA GLN A 50 -9.40 -13.05 5.62
C GLN A 50 -10.11 -11.81 5.09
N SER A 51 -11.25 -11.99 4.43
CA SER A 51 -12.12 -10.87 4.07
C SER A 51 -12.61 -10.17 5.34
N MET A 52 -12.54 -8.84 5.39
CA MET A 52 -12.86 -8.07 6.61
C MET A 52 -13.42 -6.70 6.27
N ALA A 53 -14.52 -6.29 6.93
CA ALA A 53 -15.16 -4.98 6.73
C ALA A 53 -15.40 -4.60 5.24
N GLY A 54 -15.80 -5.56 4.40
CA GLY A 54 -15.98 -5.35 2.95
C GLY A 54 -14.69 -5.27 2.14
N ILE A 55 -13.52 -5.43 2.77
CA ILE A 55 -12.22 -5.54 2.11
C ILE A 55 -11.97 -7.00 1.75
N HIS A 56 -11.84 -7.28 0.46
CA HIS A 56 -11.55 -8.60 -0.07
C HIS A 56 -10.08 -8.99 0.12
N LEU A 57 -9.81 -10.30 0.04
CA LEU A 57 -8.46 -10.85 0.02
C LEU A 57 -7.63 -10.27 -1.12
N CYS A 58 -6.33 -10.12 -0.88
CA CYS A 58 -5.38 -9.88 -1.95
C CYS A 58 -5.36 -11.12 -2.86
N LEU A 59 -5.80 -10.95 -4.10
CA LEU A 59 -5.65 -11.93 -5.18
C LEU A 59 -4.29 -11.77 -5.86
#